data_AF-A0AAW1LF32-F1
#
_entry.id   AF-A0AAW1LF32-F1
#
_cell.length_a   1.000
_cell.length_b   1.000
_cell.length_c   1.000
_cell.angle_alpha   90.00
_cell.angle_beta   90.00
_cell.angle_gamma   90.00
#
_symmetry.space_group_name_H-M   'P 1'
#
loop_
_entity.id
_entity.type
_entity.pdbx_description
1 polymer ?
#
loop_
_entity_poly.entity_id
_entity_poly.type
_entity_poly.pdbx_seq_one_letter_code
_entity_poly.pdbx_strand_id
1 'polypeptide(L)'
;MKEKFCAAEFVDQLLEIGSKTRCDATDKKFNIRQLPPFYDREKLQRGQQFFHKHIWAMFYAKIMGLVTILTVPDLVHILKFTKMSGEPLTAYKRYLSTVFHMYVWYNEDLFNPKSKTWKSMKSKKSN
;
A
#
# COMPACT_ATOMS: atom_id res chain seq x y z
N MET A 1 40.35 -9.09 -5.44
CA MET A 1 40.71 -7.66 -5.57
C MET A 1 39.47 -6.88 -5.14
N LYS A 2 39.46 -6.22 -3.97
CA LYS A 2 38.28 -5.47 -3.49
C LYS A 2 38.27 -4.12 -4.19
N GLU A 3 37.21 -3.79 -4.91
CA GLU A 3 37.03 -2.46 -5.51
C GLU A 3 37.11 -1.39 -4.40
N LYS A 4 37.86 -0.32 -4.65
CA LYS A 4 37.94 0.81 -3.73
C LYS A 4 36.60 1.54 -3.76
N PHE A 5 35.91 1.56 -2.62
CA PHE A 5 34.69 2.33 -2.45
C PHE A 5 35.02 3.84 -2.46
N CYS A 6 34.54 4.56 -3.46
CA CYS A 6 34.64 6.01 -3.55
C CYS A 6 33.34 6.65 -3.01
N ALA A 7 33.43 7.32 -1.86
CA ALA A 7 32.27 7.90 -1.20
C ALA A 7 31.63 9.04 -2.02
N ALA A 8 32.43 9.83 -2.75
CA ALA A 8 31.92 10.90 -3.60
C ALA A 8 31.07 10.34 -4.75
N GLU A 9 31.60 9.33 -5.44
CA GLU A 9 30.91 8.65 -6.54
C GLU A 9 29.62 7.95 -6.06
N PHE A 10 29.62 7.38 -4.86
CA PHE A 10 28.42 6.82 -4.25
C PHE A 10 27.33 7.87 -3.98
N VAL A 11 27.71 9.05 -3.46
CA VAL A 11 26.76 10.14 -3.19
C VAL A 11 26.20 10.69 -4.49
N ASP A 12 27.03 10.87 -5.53
CA ASP A 12 26.59 11.34 -6.84
C ASP A 12 25.60 10.34 -7.48
N GLN A 13 25.91 9.04 -7.42
CA GLN A 13 24.99 7.99 -7.86
C GLN A 13 23.69 7.98 -7.05
N LEU A 14 23.74 8.19 -5.74
CA LEU A 14 22.54 8.22 -4.89
C LEU A 14 21.64 9.43 -5.21
N LEU A 15 22.23 10.59 -5.48
CA LEU A 15 21.49 11.80 -5.83
C LEU A 15 20.93 11.75 -7.26
N GLU A 16 21.67 11.19 -8.23
CA GLU A 16 21.19 11.10 -9.61
C GLU A 16 20.27 9.91 -9.89
N ILE A 17 20.67 8.71 -9.45
CA ILE A 17 19.97 7.46 -9.76
C ILE A 17 18.95 7.14 -8.67
N GLY A 18 19.31 7.34 -7.40
CA GLY A 18 18.43 7.07 -6.26
C GLY A 18 17.22 8.00 -6.20
N SER A 19 17.33 9.23 -6.70
CA SER A 19 16.19 10.15 -6.81
C SER A 19 15.19 9.77 -7.91
N LYS A 20 15.67 9.14 -9.01
CA LYS A 20 14.87 8.78 -10.17
C LYS A 20 14.29 7.35 -10.08
N THR A 21 14.99 6.46 -9.41
CA THR A 21 14.62 5.04 -9.33
C THR A 21 13.69 4.81 -8.15
N ARG A 22 12.50 4.24 -8.38
CA ARG A 22 11.62 3.87 -7.28
C ARG A 22 12.29 2.80 -6.42
N CYS A 23 12.14 2.89 -5.10
CA CYS A 23 12.78 1.96 -4.15
C CYS A 23 12.37 0.49 -4.36
N ASP A 24 11.19 0.24 -4.94
CA ASP A 24 10.65 -1.08 -5.24
C ASP A 24 11.09 -1.62 -6.62
N ALA A 25 11.74 -0.81 -7.46
CA ALA A 25 12.23 -1.21 -8.78
C ALA A 25 13.58 -1.94 -8.72
N THR A 26 14.39 -1.67 -7.68
CA THR A 26 15.80 -2.08 -7.63
C THR A 26 16.01 -3.50 -7.10
N ASP A 27 15.15 -3.98 -6.18
CA ASP A 27 15.28 -5.32 -5.59
C ASP A 27 14.34 -6.33 -6.29
N LYS A 28 14.94 -7.42 -6.79
CA LYS A 28 14.22 -8.55 -7.40
C LYS A 28 13.19 -9.18 -6.46
N LYS A 29 13.35 -9.04 -5.14
CA LYS A 29 12.36 -9.49 -4.13
C LYS A 29 11.02 -8.78 -4.28
N PHE A 30 11.00 -7.53 -4.73
CA PHE A 30 9.74 -6.83 -5.03
C PHE A 30 9.14 -7.28 -6.37
N ASN A 31 9.90 -7.96 -7.23
CA ASN A 31 9.47 -8.48 -8.54
C ASN A 31 8.97 -9.94 -8.52
N ILE A 32 8.71 -10.50 -7.33
CA ILE A 32 8.17 -11.85 -7.21
C ILE A 32 6.71 -11.87 -7.68
N ARG A 33 6.43 -12.61 -8.76
CA ARG A 33 5.09 -12.86 -9.31
C ARG A 33 4.41 -14.09 -8.70
N GLN A 34 5.06 -14.74 -7.74
CA GLN A 34 4.62 -15.97 -7.11
C GLN A 34 4.03 -15.66 -5.73
N LEU A 35 3.09 -16.51 -5.29
CA LEU A 35 2.54 -16.41 -3.94
C LEU A 35 3.64 -16.67 -2.91
N PRO A 36 3.62 -15.97 -1.76
CA PRO A 36 4.56 -16.24 -0.70
C PRO A 36 4.37 -17.66 -0.14
N PRO A 37 5.43 -18.31 0.37
CA PRO A 37 5.37 -19.70 0.84
C PRO A 37 4.47 -19.89 2.06
N PHE A 38 4.17 -18.82 2.80
CA PHE A 38 3.25 -18.83 3.94
C PHE A 38 1.79 -18.56 3.54
N TYR A 39 1.49 -18.41 2.25
CA TYR A 39 0.13 -18.20 1.79
C TYR A 39 -0.74 -19.43 2.06
N ASP A 40 -1.87 -19.21 2.73
CA ASP A 40 -2.84 -20.23 3.04
C ASP A 40 -4.22 -19.76 2.60
N ARG A 41 -4.77 -20.45 1.59
CA ARG A 41 -6.05 -20.10 0.98
C ARG A 41 -7.21 -20.26 1.95
N GLU A 42 -7.17 -21.27 2.82
CA GLU A 42 -8.26 -21.53 3.76
C GLU A 42 -8.31 -20.47 4.85
N LYS A 43 -7.14 -20.05 5.35
CA LYS A 43 -7.06 -18.93 6.30
C LYS A 43 -7.55 -17.62 5.68
N LEU A 44 -7.21 -17.35 4.42
CA LEU A 44 -7.71 -16.18 3.72
C LEU A 44 -9.24 -16.21 3.59
N GLN A 45 -9.80 -17.34 3.13
CA GLN A 45 -11.23 -17.50 2.94
C GLN A 45 -12.01 -17.35 4.26
N ARG A 46 -11.49 -17.90 5.36
CA ARG A 46 -12.05 -17.72 6.69
C ARG A 46 -12.06 -16.24 7.12
N GLY A 47 -10.98 -15.52 6.84
CA GLY A 47 -10.91 -14.07 7.08
C GLY A 47 -11.93 -13.28 6.26
N GLN A 48 -12.11 -13.64 4.98
CA GLN A 48 -13.13 -13.04 4.13
C GLN A 48 -14.55 -13.33 4.65
N GLN A 49 -14.85 -14.56 5.05
CA GLN A 49 -16.16 -14.90 5.64
C GLN A 49 -16.45 -14.10 6.92
N PHE A 50 -15.44 -13.96 7.80
CA PHE A 50 -15.54 -13.12 8.99
C PHE A 50 -15.85 -11.66 8.63
N PHE A 51 -15.16 -11.12 7.62
CA PHE A 51 -15.43 -9.77 7.13
C PHE A 51 -16.86 -9.59 6.64
N HIS A 52 -17.38 -10.51 5.81
CA HIS A 52 -18.74 -10.41 5.28
C HIS A 52 -19.78 -10.48 6.39
N LYS A 53 -19.54 -11.31 7.41
CA LYS A 53 -20.43 -11.42 8.58
C LYS A 53 -20.44 -10.14 9.43
N HIS A 54 -19.33 -9.42 9.49
CA HIS A 54 -19.13 -8.26 10.38
C HIS A 54 -18.81 -6.97 9.62
N ILE A 55 -19.26 -6.84 8.38
CA ILE A 55 -18.86 -5.76 7.47
C ILE A 55 -19.15 -4.37 8.06
N TRP A 56 -20.31 -4.20 8.69
CA TRP A 56 -20.73 -2.93 9.30
C TRP A 56 -19.86 -2.55 10.50
N ALA A 57 -19.58 -3.50 11.39
CA ALA A 57 -18.71 -3.26 12.54
C ALA A 57 -17.29 -2.92 12.11
N MET A 58 -16.76 -3.63 11.10
CA MET A 58 -15.45 -3.37 10.51
C MET A 58 -15.39 -2.00 9.83
N PHE A 59 -16.41 -1.61 9.08
CA PHE A 59 -16.49 -0.28 8.44
C PHE A 59 -16.57 0.84 9.48
N TYR A 60 -17.42 0.68 10.49
CA TYR A 60 -17.58 1.64 11.57
C TYR A 60 -16.28 1.85 12.34
N ALA A 61 -15.60 0.76 12.72
CA ALA A 61 -14.30 0.82 13.39
C ALA A 61 -13.24 1.55 12.54
N LYS A 62 -13.26 1.39 11.21
CA LYS A 62 -12.35 2.09 10.30
C LYS A 62 -12.62 3.59 10.22
N ILE A 63 -13.89 3.99 10.15
CA ILE A 63 -14.26 5.41 10.16
C ILE A 63 -13.87 6.04 11.50
N MET A 64 -14.15 5.36 12.62
CA MET A 64 -13.79 5.87 13.94
C MET A 64 -12.27 5.98 14.12
N GLY A 65 -11.50 4.96 13.73
CA GLY A 65 -10.04 5.02 13.75
C GLY A 65 -9.48 6.16 12.90
N LEU A 66 -10.09 6.43 11.74
CA LEU A 66 -9.71 7.57 10.91
C LEU A 66 -10.00 8.90 11.61
N VAL A 67 -11.19 9.07 12.18
CA VAL A 67 -11.56 10.29 12.91
C VAL A 67 -10.61 10.52 14.07
N THR A 68 -10.28 9.48 14.85
CA THR A 68 -9.31 9.58 15.95
C THR A 68 -7.94 10.07 15.47
N ILE A 69 -7.44 9.56 14.34
CA ILE A 69 -6.16 10.02 13.76
C ILE A 69 -6.24 11.50 13.36
N LEU A 70 -7.36 11.93 12.77
CA LEU A 70 -7.55 13.32 12.34
C LEU A 70 -7.79 14.29 13.50
N THR A 71 -8.15 13.81 14.69
CA THR A 71 -8.26 14.66 15.89
C THR A 71 -6.92 15.06 16.50
N VAL A 72 -5.83 14.34 16.19
CA VAL A 72 -4.49 14.64 16.74
C VAL A 72 -3.81 15.72 15.90
N PRO A 73 -3.50 16.91 16.46
CA PRO A 73 -2.94 18.03 15.69
C PRO A 73 -1.63 17.72 14.98
N ASP A 74 -0.75 16.95 15.62
CA ASP A 74 0.55 16.57 15.06
C ASP A 74 0.41 15.71 13.80
N LEU A 75 -0.54 14.77 13.80
CA LEU A 75 -0.81 13.92 12.65
C LEU A 75 -1.36 14.74 11.49
N VAL A 76 -2.26 15.69 11.77
CA VAL A 76 -2.77 16.63 10.76
C VAL A 76 -1.67 17.53 10.23
N HIS A 77 -0.71 17.95 11.06
CA HIS A 77 0.42 18.77 10.62
C HIS A 77 1.30 18.02 9.60
N ILE A 78 1.63 16.75 9.87
CA ILE A 78 2.38 15.89 8.94
C ILE A 78 1.59 15.70 7.63
N LEU A 79 0.27 15.50 7.72
CA LEU A 79 -0.59 15.35 6.54
C LEU A 79 -0.63 16.62 5.67
N LYS A 80 -0.60 17.80 6.30
CA LYS A 80 -0.47 19.09 5.60
C LYS A 80 0.91 19.25 4.97
N PHE A 81 1.96 18.90 5.70
CA PHE A 81 3.34 18.99 5.24
C PHE A 81 3.60 18.12 3.99
N THR A 82 3.07 16.90 3.97
CA THR A 82 3.21 15.98 2.82
C THR A 82 2.40 16.42 1.59
N LYS A 83 1.54 17.45 1.70
CA LYS A 83 0.61 17.97 0.66
C LYS A 83 -0.33 16.95 0.01
N MET A 84 -0.23 15.66 0.36
CA MET A 84 -1.08 14.61 -0.19
C MET A 84 -2.48 14.58 0.43
N SER A 85 -2.69 15.25 1.56
CA SER A 85 -4.01 15.41 2.22
C SER A 85 -4.07 16.64 3.11
N GLY A 86 -3.49 17.75 2.63
CA GLY A 86 -3.52 19.02 3.35
C GLY A 86 -4.88 19.72 3.31
N GLU A 87 -5.74 19.38 2.34
CA GLU A 87 -7.08 19.95 2.20
C GLU A 87 -8.15 18.91 2.58
N PRO A 88 -9.24 19.31 3.28
CA PRO A 88 -10.29 18.38 3.73
C PRO A 88 -10.87 17.51 2.61
N LEU A 89 -11.07 18.07 1.41
CA LEU A 89 -11.69 17.36 0.28
C LEU A 89 -10.74 16.30 -0.32
N THR A 90 -9.45 16.60 -0.46
CA THR A 90 -8.45 15.64 -0.97
C THR A 90 -8.17 14.54 0.06
N ALA A 91 -8.11 14.90 1.34
CA ALA A 91 -8.04 13.96 2.45
C ALA A 91 -9.22 12.98 2.43
N TYR A 92 -10.45 13.50 2.36
CA TYR A 92 -11.67 12.70 2.29
C TYR A 92 -11.67 11.71 1.13
N LYS A 93 -11.36 12.18 -0.09
CA LYS A 93 -11.26 11.32 -1.29
C LYS A 93 -10.22 10.21 -1.12
N ARG A 94 -9.06 10.52 -0.54
CA ARG A 94 -8.01 9.53 -0.29
C ARG A 94 -8.48 8.46 0.68
N TYR A 95 -9.10 8.86 1.79
CA TYR A 95 -9.54 7.90 2.80
C TYR A 95 -10.72 7.05 2.35
N LEU A 96 -11.67 7.62 1.61
CA LEU A 96 -12.71 6.83 0.94
C LEU A 96 -12.10 5.82 -0.03
N SER A 97 -11.13 6.24 -0.84
CA SER A 97 -10.42 5.34 -1.76
C SER A 97 -9.77 4.18 -0.99
N THR A 98 -9.14 4.44 0.16
CA THR A 98 -8.59 3.39 1.04
C THR A 98 -9.68 2.42 1.53
N VAL A 99 -10.83 2.95 1.96
CA VAL A 99 -11.96 2.13 2.44
C VAL A 99 -12.52 1.25 1.32
N PHE A 100 -12.74 1.80 0.12
CA PHE A 100 -13.16 1.03 -1.05
C PHE A 100 -12.12 0.00 -1.48
N HIS A 101 -10.84 0.35 -1.44
CA HIS A 101 -9.76 -0.58 -1.77
C HIS A 101 -9.71 -1.77 -0.81
N MET A 102 -9.92 -1.53 0.49
CA MET A 102 -10.07 -2.61 1.46
C MET A 102 -11.32 -3.46 1.18
N TYR A 103 -12.46 -2.85 0.84
CA TYR A 103 -13.66 -3.60 0.48
C TYR A 103 -13.42 -4.55 -0.71
N VAL A 104 -12.70 -4.10 -1.74
CA VAL A 104 -12.29 -4.94 -2.87
C VAL A 104 -11.42 -6.11 -2.41
N TRP A 105 -10.46 -5.87 -1.49
CA TRP A 105 -9.59 -6.92 -0.98
C TRP A 105 -10.32 -8.04 -0.23
N TYR A 106 -11.38 -7.72 0.50
CA TYR A 106 -12.15 -8.73 1.22
C TYR A 106 -13.17 -9.46 0.34
N ASN A 107 -13.62 -8.85 -0.77
CA ASN A 107 -14.62 -9.45 -1.67
C ASN A 107 -14.01 -10.29 -2.80
N GLU A 108 -12.83 -9.90 -3.30
CA GLU A 108 -12.22 -10.61 -4.43
C GLU A 108 -11.20 -11.65 -3.97
N ASP A 109 -11.10 -12.76 -4.70
CA ASP A 109 -9.99 -13.71 -4.57
C ASP A 109 -8.72 -13.02 -5.10
N LEU A 110 -7.98 -12.38 -4.19
CA LEU A 110 -6.78 -11.56 -4.46
C LEU A 110 -5.70 -12.29 -5.28
N PHE A 111 -5.71 -13.62 -5.23
CA PHE A 111 -4.64 -14.47 -5.75
C PHE A 111 -5.11 -15.43 -6.84
N ASN A 112 -6.39 -15.37 -7.24
CA ASN A 112 -6.86 -16.04 -8.44
C ASN A 112 -6.34 -15.29 -9.67
N PRO A 113 -5.57 -15.93 -10.57
CA PRO A 113 -5.03 -15.29 -11.78
C PRO A 113 -6.10 -14.68 -12.70
N LYS A 114 -7.36 -15.12 -12.55
CA LYS A 114 -8.52 -14.64 -13.31
C LYS A 114 -9.26 -13.47 -12.63
N SER A 115 -8.97 -13.15 -11.36
CA SER A 115 -9.67 -12.07 -10.65
C SER A 115 -9.24 -10.68 -11.14
N LYS A 116 -10.13 -9.69 -10.99
CA LYS A 116 -9.86 -8.31 -11.41
C LYS A 116 -8.77 -7.68 -10.53
N THR A 117 -8.68 -8.07 -9.26
CA THR A 117 -7.67 -7.58 -8.33
C THR A 117 -6.26 -8.06 -8.66
N TRP A 118 -6.08 -9.33 -9.06
CA TRP A 118 -4.77 -9.82 -9.54
C TRP A 118 -4.29 -9.03 -10.77
N LYS A 119 -5.21 -8.73 -11.71
CA LYS A 119 -4.91 -7.90 -12.89
C LYS A 119 -4.56 -6.46 -12.50
N SER A 120 -5.26 -5.86 -11.54
CA SER A 120 -4.96 -4.50 -11.04
C SER A 120 -3.59 -4.43 -10.36
N MET A 121 -3.26 -5.43 -9.54
CA MET A 121 -1.96 -5.57 -8.89
C MET A 121 -0.82 -5.76 -9.90
N LYS A 122 -1.07 -6.47 -11.00
CA LYS A 122 -0.12 -6.66 -12.10
C LYS A 122 0.02 -5.42 -13.00
N SER A 123 -1.06 -4.65 -13.17
CA SER A 123 -1.14 -3.46 -14.03
C SER A 123 -0.45 -2.24 -13.43
N LYS A 124 -0.49 -2.03 -12.10
CA LYS A 124 0.13 -0.87 -11.43
C LYS A 124 1.67 -0.88 -11.42
N LYS A 125 2.32 -1.84 -12.10
CA LYS A 125 3.77 -1.92 -12.28
C LYS A 125 4.27 -1.52 -13.67
N SER A 126 3.37 -1.20 -14.61
CA SER A 126 3.71 -0.73 -15.96
C SER A 126 3.23 0.70 -16.13
N ASN A 127 3.97 1.65 -15.56
CA ASN A 127 4.11 3.06 -15.96
C ASN A 127 5.09 3.76 -15.00
#